data_AF-A0A5D0MLQ4-F1
#
_entry.id   AF-A0A5D0MLQ4-F1
#
_cell.length_a   1.000
_cell.length_b   1.000
_cell.length_c   1.000
_cell.angle_alpha   90.00
_cell.angle_beta   90.00
_cell.angle_gamma   90.00
#
_symmetry.space_group_name_H-M   'P 1'
#
loop_
_entity.id
_entity.type
_entity.pdbx_description
1 polymer ?
#
loop_
_entity_poly.entity_id
_entity_poly.type
_entity_poly.pdbx_seq_one_letter_code
_entity_poly.pdbx_strand_id
1 'polypeptide(L)'
;MAHQNMIKGKYAKFLLDEFPDKKRGIDLINSSGCRRCHSIGGKGNTLSVSLDSSVENITVEEIALAIEKPNEFMPDFNFTSEQITYIINGLFNLSFANKDAKKDFTQVVHLGTKKSNTFSKKCGNCHKMISSLRGPVGGGYVAPNLSGLFSPYYPREIDGKKWDSKLLEKWLKNPRQLSSNALMPVIELSDGEIAEIIETIGE
;
A
#
# COMPACT_ATOMS: atom_id res chain seq x y z
N MET A 1 29.98 -19.90 -9.41
CA MET A 1 28.74 -20.62 -9.81
C MET A 1 28.02 -19.76 -10.84
N ALA A 2 27.93 -20.20 -12.10
CA ALA A 2 27.44 -19.37 -13.22
C ALA A 2 25.90 -19.28 -13.36
N HIS A 3 25.16 -19.94 -12.46
CA HIS A 3 23.68 -20.06 -12.55
C HIS A 3 22.97 -19.87 -11.20
N GLN A 4 23.67 -19.36 -10.18
CA GLN A 4 23.02 -18.98 -8.92
C GLN A 4 22.16 -17.73 -9.21
N ASN A 5 20.88 -17.76 -8.85
CA ASN A 5 19.89 -16.67 -9.05
C ASN A 5 19.28 -16.55 -10.45
N MET A 6 19.18 -17.65 -11.21
CA MET A 6 18.38 -17.64 -12.44
C MET A 6 16.90 -17.40 -12.14
N ILE A 7 16.35 -16.35 -12.75
CA ILE A 7 14.91 -16.06 -12.73
C ILE A 7 14.19 -17.14 -13.54
N LYS A 8 13.20 -17.81 -12.94
CA LYS A 8 12.36 -18.77 -13.65
C LYS A 8 11.72 -18.11 -14.87
N GLY A 9 11.68 -18.80 -16.01
CA GLY A 9 11.21 -18.23 -17.29
C GLY A 9 9.84 -17.53 -17.21
N LYS A 10 8.92 -18.01 -16.36
CA LYS A 10 7.61 -17.37 -16.15
C LYS A 10 7.71 -15.93 -15.59
N TYR A 11 8.77 -15.61 -14.87
CA TYR A 11 9.05 -14.30 -14.30
C TYR A 11 10.03 -13.46 -15.14
N ALA A 12 10.58 -14.01 -16.22
CA ALA A 12 11.54 -13.33 -17.10
C ALA A 12 10.89 -12.72 -18.36
N LYS A 13 9.57 -12.84 -18.49
CA LYS A 13 8.82 -12.38 -19.67
C LYS A 13 8.76 -10.86 -19.80
N PHE A 14 9.14 -10.11 -18.76
CA PHE A 14 9.29 -8.64 -18.81
C PHE A 14 10.39 -8.15 -19.77
N LEU A 15 11.29 -9.05 -20.20
CA LEU A 15 12.33 -8.80 -21.20
C LEU A 15 11.82 -8.89 -22.65
N LEU A 16 10.59 -9.35 -22.86
CA LEU A 16 9.99 -9.47 -24.19
C LEU A 16 9.32 -8.15 -24.59
N ASP A 17 9.56 -7.70 -25.82
CA ASP A 17 9.07 -6.41 -26.32
C ASP A 17 7.53 -6.31 -26.38
N GLU A 18 6.86 -7.40 -26.78
CA GLU A 18 5.40 -7.49 -26.82
C GLU A 18 4.92 -8.64 -25.96
N PHE A 19 4.40 -8.31 -24.77
CA PHE A 19 3.89 -9.35 -23.88
C PHE A 19 2.71 -8.91 -23.01
N PRO A 20 1.51 -9.53 -23.18
CA PRO A 20 0.31 -9.17 -22.43
C PRO A 20 0.47 -9.18 -20.91
N ASP A 21 1.28 -10.10 -20.36
CA ASP A 21 1.45 -10.26 -18.91
C ASP A 21 2.07 -9.00 -18.27
N LYS A 22 2.92 -8.27 -18.99
CA LYS A 22 3.49 -7.00 -18.51
C LYS A 22 2.38 -5.98 -18.27
N LYS A 23 1.50 -5.77 -19.26
CA LYS A 23 0.40 -4.81 -19.16
C LYS A 23 -0.58 -5.23 -18.06
N ARG A 24 -0.97 -6.51 -18.03
CA ARG A 24 -1.82 -7.07 -16.95
C ARG A 24 -1.21 -6.86 -15.57
N GLY A 25 0.10 -7.06 -15.43
CA GLY A 25 0.82 -6.82 -14.19
C GLY A 25 0.75 -5.37 -13.73
N ILE A 26 0.98 -4.42 -14.64
CA ILE A 26 0.88 -2.99 -14.36
C ILE A 26 -0.56 -2.61 -13.95
N ASP A 27 -1.56 -3.16 -14.64
CA ASP A 27 -2.96 -2.92 -14.32
C ASP A 27 -3.33 -3.46 -12.92
N LEU A 28 -2.82 -4.64 -12.54
CA LEU A 28 -2.99 -5.19 -11.19
C LEU A 28 -2.30 -4.34 -10.12
N ILE A 29 -1.06 -3.91 -10.36
CA ILE A 29 -0.30 -3.02 -9.47
C ILE A 29 -1.08 -1.72 -9.18
N ASN A 30 -1.68 -1.13 -10.23
CA ASN A 30 -2.44 0.11 -10.11
C ASN A 30 -3.79 -0.11 -9.41
N SER A 31 -4.58 -1.08 -9.88
CA SER A 31 -5.95 -1.33 -9.39
C SER A 31 -5.96 -1.87 -7.95
N SER A 32 -4.92 -2.58 -7.53
CA SER A 32 -4.78 -3.07 -6.15
C SER A 32 -4.13 -2.03 -5.22
N GLY A 33 -3.72 -0.89 -5.76
CA GLY A 33 -3.17 0.22 -5.00
C GLY A 33 -1.82 -0.09 -4.34
N CYS A 34 -0.96 -0.90 -4.96
CA CYS A 34 0.36 -1.24 -4.38
C CYS A 34 1.18 0.02 -4.05
N ARG A 35 1.05 1.05 -4.89
CA ARG A 35 1.72 2.36 -4.73
C ARG A 35 1.24 3.19 -3.54
N ARG A 36 0.14 2.82 -2.86
CA ARG A 36 -0.30 3.52 -1.64
C ARG A 36 0.66 3.31 -0.47
N CYS A 37 1.45 2.22 -0.52
CA CYS A 37 2.48 1.90 0.47
C CYS A 37 3.90 1.88 -0.12
N HIS A 38 4.05 1.37 -1.35
CA HIS A 38 5.35 1.12 -1.97
C HIS A 38 5.70 2.16 -3.03
N SER A 39 7.00 2.40 -3.22
CA SER A 39 7.51 3.03 -4.45
C SER A 39 7.75 1.96 -5.53
N ILE A 40 7.24 2.22 -6.74
CA ILE A 40 7.34 1.34 -7.91
C ILE A 40 7.52 2.18 -9.18
N GLY A 41 8.64 2.00 -9.87
CA GLY A 41 9.06 2.78 -11.03
C GLY A 41 9.32 4.26 -10.72
N GLY A 42 9.84 4.55 -9.52
CA GLY A 42 10.05 5.91 -9.01
C GLY A 42 8.77 6.66 -8.62
N LYS A 43 7.65 5.95 -8.50
CA LYS A 43 6.34 6.52 -8.15
C LYS A 43 5.68 5.72 -7.05
N GLY A 44 5.10 6.40 -6.07
CA GLY A 44 4.37 5.76 -4.99
C GLY A 44 4.58 6.47 -3.67
N ASN A 45 4.32 5.76 -2.59
CA ASN A 45 4.54 6.22 -1.23
C ASN A 45 5.80 5.58 -0.62
N THR A 46 6.28 6.13 0.49
CA THR A 46 7.46 5.65 1.23
C THR A 46 7.09 5.04 2.58
N LEU A 47 5.83 4.68 2.78
CA LEU A 47 5.34 4.03 4.00
C LEU A 47 5.89 2.61 4.19
N SER A 48 6.33 1.97 3.11
CA SER A 48 6.93 0.64 3.11
C SER A 48 8.16 0.61 2.21
N VAL A 49 8.75 -0.58 2.06
CA VAL A 49 9.95 -0.78 1.25
C VAL A 49 9.72 -0.33 -0.20
N SER A 50 10.74 0.28 -0.79
CA SER A 50 10.77 0.51 -2.23
C SER A 50 10.86 -0.83 -2.96
N LEU A 51 9.89 -1.15 -3.81
CA LEU A 51 9.95 -2.39 -4.59
C LEU A 51 10.96 -2.28 -5.74
N ASP A 52 11.31 -1.06 -6.16
CA ASP A 52 12.41 -0.82 -7.10
C ASP A 52 13.76 -1.27 -6.51
N SER A 53 13.95 -1.09 -5.20
CA SER A 53 15.12 -1.61 -4.51
C SER A 53 14.99 -3.11 -4.24
N SER A 54 13.77 -3.61 -3.96
CA SER A 54 13.55 -5.05 -3.73
C SER A 54 13.91 -5.91 -4.94
N VAL A 55 13.59 -5.50 -6.17
CA VAL A 55 13.94 -6.28 -7.37
C VAL A 55 15.44 -6.46 -7.58
N GLU A 56 16.28 -5.63 -6.95
CA GLU A 56 17.75 -5.70 -7.05
C GLU A 56 18.39 -6.50 -5.90
N ASN A 57 17.71 -6.58 -4.75
CA ASN A 57 18.32 -7.04 -3.50
C ASN A 57 17.73 -8.36 -2.96
N ILE A 58 16.57 -8.80 -3.45
CA ILE A 58 15.96 -10.08 -3.05
C ILE A 58 15.55 -10.90 -4.26
N THR A 59 15.41 -12.21 -4.08
CA THR A 59 15.07 -13.13 -5.17
C THR A 59 13.62 -12.94 -5.63
N VAL A 60 13.35 -13.29 -6.89
CA VAL A 60 12.00 -13.21 -7.45
C VAL A 60 11.02 -14.16 -6.75
N GLU A 61 11.51 -15.31 -6.27
CA GLU A 61 10.75 -16.24 -5.44
C GLU A 61 10.38 -15.64 -4.08
N GLU A 62 11.27 -14.88 -3.45
CA GLU A 62 10.97 -14.19 -2.18
C GLU A 62 9.93 -13.07 -2.40
N ILE A 63 10.02 -12.32 -3.49
CA ILE A 63 8.99 -11.32 -3.85
C ILE A 63 7.65 -12.01 -4.09
N ALA A 64 7.63 -13.12 -4.84
CA ALA A 64 6.43 -13.90 -5.09
C ALA A 64 5.79 -14.38 -3.78
N LEU A 65 6.61 -14.93 -2.87
CA LEU A 65 6.17 -15.41 -1.58
C LEU A 65 5.63 -14.28 -0.69
N ALA A 66 6.23 -13.08 -0.73
CA ALA A 66 5.74 -11.93 0.03
C ALA A 66 4.39 -11.42 -0.47
N ILE A 67 4.09 -11.56 -1.77
CA ILE A 67 2.78 -11.24 -2.34
C ILE A 67 1.76 -12.33 -1.99
N GLU A 68 2.16 -13.60 -2.07
CA GLU A 68 1.31 -14.75 -1.75
C GLU A 68 0.95 -14.82 -0.25
N LYS A 69 1.92 -14.48 0.61
CA LYS A 69 1.82 -14.56 2.07
C LYS A 69 2.24 -13.22 2.68
N PRO A 70 1.37 -12.20 2.59
CA PRO A 70 1.70 -10.88 3.09
C PRO A 70 1.85 -10.86 4.61
N ASN A 71 2.63 -9.91 5.11
CA ASN A 71 2.69 -9.63 6.54
C ASN A 71 1.40 -8.96 7.05
N GLU A 72 1.30 -8.77 8.37
CA GLU A 72 0.10 -8.23 9.03
C GLU A 72 -0.42 -6.91 8.44
N PHE A 73 0.44 -6.02 7.92
CA PHE A 73 0.04 -4.70 7.45
C PHE A 73 -0.08 -4.58 5.92
N MET A 74 0.38 -5.57 5.17
CA MET A 74 0.09 -5.72 3.75
C MET A 74 -1.27 -6.43 3.57
N PRO A 75 -2.19 -5.93 2.73
CA PRO A 75 -3.45 -6.61 2.50
C PRO A 75 -3.24 -7.99 1.87
N ASP A 76 -4.06 -8.95 2.28
CA ASP A 76 -4.22 -10.18 1.55
C ASP A 76 -5.18 -9.96 0.39
N PHE A 77 -4.61 -9.80 -0.81
CA PHE A 77 -5.35 -9.60 -2.04
C PHE A 77 -5.92 -10.89 -2.62
N ASN A 78 -5.57 -12.06 -2.06
CA ASN A 78 -5.97 -13.38 -2.57
C ASN A 78 -5.65 -13.56 -4.07
N PHE A 79 -4.49 -13.07 -4.52
CA PHE A 79 -4.07 -13.24 -5.92
C PHE A 79 -3.82 -14.72 -6.24
N THR A 80 -4.26 -15.14 -7.42
CA THR A 80 -3.89 -16.43 -7.99
C THR A 80 -2.39 -16.45 -8.35
N SER A 81 -1.80 -17.64 -8.43
CA SER A 81 -0.39 -17.79 -8.85
C SER A 81 -0.10 -17.20 -10.24
N GLU A 82 -1.11 -17.15 -11.12
CA GLU A 82 -1.03 -16.49 -12.43
C GLU A 82 -0.97 -14.97 -12.26
N GLN A 83 -1.86 -14.37 -11.46
CA GLN A 83 -1.84 -12.94 -11.17
C GLN A 83 -0.53 -12.51 -10.50
N ILE A 84 0.01 -13.30 -9.57
CA ILE A 84 1.33 -13.04 -8.97
C ILE A 84 2.42 -13.02 -10.04
N THR A 85 2.36 -13.94 -11.01
CA THR A 85 3.30 -13.96 -12.15
C THR A 85 3.17 -12.69 -13.00
N TYR A 86 1.96 -12.21 -13.26
CA TYR A 86 1.73 -10.95 -13.96
C TYR A 86 2.29 -9.76 -13.18
N ILE A 87 1.98 -9.67 -11.88
CA ILE A 87 2.47 -8.60 -11.00
C ILE A 87 3.99 -8.56 -11.00
N ILE A 88 4.68 -9.70 -10.89
CA ILE A 88 6.15 -9.75 -10.91
C ILE A 88 6.72 -9.23 -12.23
N ASN A 89 6.16 -9.65 -13.37
CA ASN A 89 6.62 -9.15 -14.67
C ASN A 89 6.34 -7.63 -14.82
N GLY A 90 5.20 -7.15 -14.35
CA GLY A 90 4.87 -5.72 -14.33
C GLY A 90 5.81 -4.92 -13.42
N LEU A 91 6.11 -5.44 -12.22
CA LEU A 91 7.02 -4.85 -11.26
C LEU A 91 8.42 -4.70 -11.86
N PHE A 92 9.01 -5.81 -12.31
CA PHE A 92 10.35 -5.80 -12.92
C PHE A 92 10.41 -4.86 -14.12
N ASN A 93 9.37 -4.83 -14.95
CA ASN A 93 9.33 -3.89 -16.07
C ASN A 93 9.35 -2.42 -15.61
N LEU A 94 8.51 -2.05 -14.64
CA LEU A 94 8.44 -0.68 -14.14
C LEU A 94 9.75 -0.25 -13.46
N SER A 95 10.36 -1.14 -12.67
CA SER A 95 11.59 -0.86 -11.94
C SER A 95 12.80 -0.73 -12.87
N PHE A 96 12.93 -1.57 -13.90
CA PHE A 96 14.06 -1.48 -14.84
C PHE A 96 13.87 -0.45 -15.96
N ALA A 97 12.62 -0.05 -16.27
CA ALA A 97 12.36 0.99 -17.27
C ALA A 97 12.82 2.38 -16.82
N ASN A 98 12.91 2.63 -15.51
CA ASN A 98 13.27 3.94 -14.96
C ASN A 98 14.66 3.93 -14.31
N LYS A 99 15.71 3.78 -15.15
CA LYS A 99 17.11 3.70 -14.71
C LYS A 99 17.62 4.95 -13.98
N ASP A 100 16.98 6.11 -14.23
CA ASP A 100 17.34 7.41 -13.66
C ASP A 100 16.50 7.79 -12.43
N ALA A 101 15.51 6.97 -12.04
CA ALA A 101 14.82 7.19 -10.77
C ALA A 101 15.84 7.13 -9.64
N LYS A 102 15.90 8.18 -8.80
CA LYS A 102 16.64 8.13 -7.54
C LYS A 102 16.14 6.90 -6.77
N LYS A 103 16.97 5.86 -6.73
CA LYS A 103 16.73 4.66 -5.95
C LYS A 103 16.87 5.06 -4.50
N ASP A 104 15.77 5.48 -3.91
CA ASP A 104 15.74 5.83 -2.51
C ASP A 104 15.79 4.52 -1.72
N PHE A 105 16.97 4.22 -1.18
CA PHE A 105 17.19 3.07 -0.30
C PHE A 105 16.64 3.32 1.12
N THR A 106 15.97 4.45 1.34
CA THR A 106 15.43 4.80 2.65
C THR A 106 14.26 3.90 3.01
N GLN A 107 14.55 2.91 3.86
CA GLN A 107 13.51 2.23 4.61
C GLN A 107 13.11 3.13 5.77
N VAL A 108 11.84 3.53 5.83
CA VAL A 108 11.32 4.22 7.01
C VAL A 108 11.28 3.22 8.17
N VAL A 109 12.17 3.40 9.14
CA VAL A 109 12.20 2.62 10.37
C VAL A 109 11.60 3.47 11.50
N HIS A 110 10.42 3.10 11.97
CA HIS A 110 9.79 3.76 13.11
C HIS A 110 10.40 3.21 14.41
N LEU A 111 11.39 3.93 14.95
CA LEU A 111 11.99 3.65 16.25
C LEU A 111 11.14 4.31 17.34
N GLY A 112 10.19 3.59 17.92
CA GLY A 112 9.34 4.11 18.97
C GLY A 112 8.52 3.04 19.67
N THR A 113 8.26 3.22 20.97
CA THR A 113 7.32 2.38 21.71
C THR A 113 5.91 2.61 21.17
N LYS A 114 5.10 1.54 21.06
CA LYS A 114 3.66 1.59 20.72
C LYS A 114 2.88 2.40 21.76
N LYS A 115 3.09 3.72 21.86
CA LYS A 115 2.27 4.60 22.68
C LYS A 115 0.86 4.58 22.09
N SER A 116 -0.08 4.19 22.94
CA SER A 116 -1.50 4.18 22.61
C SER A 116 -1.94 5.58 22.19
N ASN A 117 -2.40 5.72 20.95
CA ASN A 117 -2.90 6.96 20.36
C ASN A 117 -4.42 6.86 20.11
N THR A 118 -5.06 7.98 19.81
CA THR A 118 -6.51 8.03 19.58
C THR A 118 -6.96 7.07 18.47
N PHE A 119 -6.21 6.99 17.36
CA PHE A 119 -6.51 6.04 16.29
C PHE A 119 -6.52 4.59 16.78
N SER A 120 -5.48 4.14 17.48
CA SER A 120 -5.40 2.77 18.00
C SER A 120 -6.53 2.45 18.97
N LYS A 121 -6.97 3.41 19.79
CA LYS A 121 -8.04 3.21 20.78
C LYS A 121 -9.44 3.17 20.16
N LYS A 122 -9.71 4.04 19.18
CA LYS A 122 -11.05 4.29 18.64
C LYS A 122 -11.31 3.65 17.28
N CYS A 123 -10.26 3.51 16.47
CA CYS A 123 -10.33 3.02 15.09
C CYS A 123 -9.62 1.67 14.93
N GLY A 124 -8.59 1.40 15.74
CA GLY A 124 -7.65 0.29 15.60
C GLY A 124 -8.25 -1.11 15.76
N ASN A 125 -9.45 -1.23 16.34
CA ASN A 125 -10.18 -2.50 16.42
C ASN A 125 -10.78 -2.94 15.07
N CYS A 126 -11.10 -1.98 14.20
CA CYS A 126 -11.67 -2.25 12.88
C CYS A 126 -10.66 -2.01 11.75
N HIS A 127 -9.84 -0.96 11.88
CA HIS A 127 -8.88 -0.52 10.89
C HIS A 127 -7.44 -0.85 11.30
N LYS A 128 -6.59 -0.96 10.28
CA LYS A 128 -5.13 -0.97 10.40
C LYS A 128 -4.51 -0.07 9.35
N MET A 129 -3.33 0.47 9.62
CA MET A 129 -2.53 1.21 8.64
C MET A 129 -1.06 1.30 9.03
N ILE A 130 -0.25 1.70 8.07
CA ILE A 130 1.11 2.20 8.29
C ILE A 130 1.03 3.72 8.18
N SER A 131 1.26 4.40 9.30
CA SER A 131 1.34 5.86 9.43
C SER A 131 2.75 6.33 9.05
N SER A 132 2.86 7.49 8.39
CA SER A 132 4.15 8.13 8.13
C SER A 132 4.87 8.50 9.44
N LEU A 133 4.12 8.99 10.43
CA LEU A 133 4.65 9.47 11.71
C LEU A 133 4.93 8.35 12.71
N ARG A 134 4.07 7.32 12.77
CA ARG A 134 4.06 6.32 13.85
C ARG A 134 4.29 4.89 13.39
N GLY A 135 4.37 4.64 12.09
CA GLY A 135 4.48 3.30 11.55
C GLY A 135 3.19 2.51 11.72
N PRO A 136 3.26 1.18 11.91
CA PRO A 136 2.08 0.34 12.02
C PRO A 136 1.19 0.71 13.22
N VAL A 137 -0.07 1.03 12.97
CA VAL A 137 -1.09 1.37 13.98
C VAL A 137 -2.42 0.67 13.69
N GLY A 138 -3.15 0.34 14.75
CA GLY A 138 -4.32 -0.55 14.69
C GLY A 138 -3.94 -1.99 14.34
N GLY A 139 -4.94 -2.88 14.36
CA GLY A 139 -4.81 -4.30 14.01
C GLY A 139 -6.09 -4.90 13.44
N GLY A 140 -7.15 -4.11 13.34
CA GLY A 140 -8.43 -4.55 12.82
C GLY A 140 -8.37 -4.87 11.33
N TYR A 141 -9.13 -5.90 10.94
CA TYR A 141 -9.27 -6.37 9.56
C TYR A 141 -10.73 -6.35 9.08
N VAL A 142 -11.67 -5.90 9.92
CA VAL A 142 -13.09 -5.77 9.58
C VAL A 142 -13.33 -4.62 8.61
N ALA A 143 -12.51 -3.56 8.69
CA ALA A 143 -12.63 -2.37 7.87
C ALA A 143 -11.39 -2.18 6.97
N PRO A 144 -11.49 -1.33 5.93
CA PRO A 144 -10.38 -1.01 5.03
C PRO A 144 -9.07 -0.69 5.72
N ASN A 145 -7.97 -1.22 5.18
CA ASN A 145 -6.63 -0.74 5.50
C ASN A 145 -6.48 0.72 5.01
N LEU A 146 -6.01 1.61 5.88
CA LEU A 146 -5.96 3.06 5.63
C LEU A 146 -4.57 3.58 5.23
N SER A 147 -3.57 2.71 5.04
CA SER A 147 -2.24 3.15 4.61
C SER A 147 -2.32 3.94 3.30
N GLY A 148 -1.70 5.12 3.31
CA GLY A 148 -1.68 6.03 2.16
C GLY A 148 -3.04 6.60 1.79
N LEU A 149 -3.96 6.77 2.75
CA LEU A 149 -5.32 7.30 2.51
C LEU A 149 -5.31 8.59 1.69
N PHE A 150 -4.45 9.54 2.05
CA PHE A 150 -4.32 10.82 1.34
C PHE A 150 -3.43 10.77 0.09
N SER A 151 -2.85 9.59 -0.22
CA SER A 151 -2.05 9.43 -1.43
C SER A 151 -2.96 9.34 -2.67
N PRO A 152 -2.49 9.77 -3.84
CA PRO A 152 -3.25 9.63 -5.09
C PRO A 152 -3.44 8.17 -5.53
N TYR A 153 -2.80 7.22 -4.82
CA TYR A 153 -2.82 5.77 -5.10
C TYR A 153 -3.78 5.01 -4.19
N TYR A 154 -4.49 5.68 -3.27
CA TYR A 154 -5.53 5.02 -2.49
C TYR A 154 -6.70 4.61 -3.41
N PRO A 155 -7.14 3.34 -3.40
CA PRO A 155 -8.04 2.83 -4.44
C PRO A 155 -9.51 3.21 -4.25
N ARG A 156 -9.90 3.76 -3.09
CA ARG A 156 -11.29 4.11 -2.79
C ARG A 156 -11.47 5.62 -2.79
N GLU A 157 -12.53 6.06 -3.43
CA GLU A 157 -12.96 7.46 -3.53
C GLU A 157 -14.40 7.58 -2.99
N ILE A 158 -14.81 8.79 -2.63
CA ILE A 158 -16.20 9.11 -2.31
C ILE A 158 -16.70 10.08 -3.37
N ASP A 159 -17.74 9.70 -4.12
CA ASP A 159 -18.33 10.49 -5.20
C ASP A 159 -17.28 11.05 -6.20
N GLY A 160 -16.30 10.21 -6.57
CA GLY A 160 -15.21 10.57 -7.47
C GLY A 160 -14.17 11.53 -6.87
N LYS A 161 -14.23 11.79 -5.56
CA LYS A 161 -13.26 12.62 -4.83
C LYS A 161 -12.28 11.73 -4.07
N LYS A 162 -11.00 12.05 -4.24
CA LYS A 162 -9.93 11.48 -3.43
C LYS A 162 -10.01 11.98 -1.99
N TRP A 163 -9.45 11.20 -1.10
CA TRP A 163 -9.39 11.56 0.32
C TRP A 163 -8.37 12.67 0.55
N ASP A 164 -8.80 13.68 1.30
CA ASP A 164 -7.96 14.71 1.91
C ASP A 164 -8.39 14.89 3.38
N SER A 165 -7.67 15.70 4.16
CA SER A 165 -7.99 15.96 5.57
C SER A 165 -9.41 16.48 5.78
N LYS A 166 -9.89 17.37 4.90
CA LYS A 166 -11.23 17.99 5.01
C LYS A 166 -12.35 16.98 4.76
N LEU A 167 -12.19 16.10 3.78
CA LEU A 167 -13.14 15.05 3.48
C LEU A 167 -13.15 14.01 4.60
N LEU A 168 -11.97 13.65 5.13
CA LEU A 168 -11.87 12.75 6.26
C LEU A 168 -12.52 13.35 7.51
N GLU A 169 -12.31 14.63 7.81
CA GLU A 169 -12.97 15.31 8.93
C GLU A 169 -14.50 15.19 8.85
N LYS A 170 -15.07 15.47 7.68
CA LYS A 170 -16.52 15.33 7.43
C LYS A 170 -16.97 13.87 7.61
N TRP A 171 -16.19 12.93 7.10
CA TRP A 171 -16.46 11.50 7.26
C TRP A 171 -16.45 11.08 8.73
N LEU A 172 -15.47 11.51 9.52
CA LEU A 172 -15.38 11.19 10.95
C LEU A 172 -16.55 11.77 11.76
N LYS A 173 -17.05 12.95 11.38
CA LYS A 173 -18.24 13.55 12.03
C LYS A 173 -19.50 12.75 11.74
N ASN A 174 -19.75 12.40 10.48
CA ASN A 174 -20.87 11.53 10.12
C ASN A 174 -20.68 10.88 8.73
N PRO A 175 -20.26 9.61 8.67
CA PRO A 175 -20.07 8.91 7.39
C PRO A 175 -21.32 8.88 6.53
N ARG A 176 -22.50 8.80 7.16
CA ARG A 176 -23.79 8.67 6.49
C ARG A 176 -24.28 9.96 5.81
N GLN A 177 -23.64 11.10 6.10
CA GLN A 177 -23.89 12.34 5.35
C GLN A 177 -23.18 12.34 4.00
N LEU A 178 -22.07 11.62 3.87
CA LEU A 178 -21.30 11.51 2.63
C LEU A 178 -21.66 10.26 1.83
N SER A 179 -22.01 9.16 2.51
CA SER A 179 -22.46 7.92 1.88
C SER A 179 -23.56 7.31 2.72
N SER A 180 -24.81 7.36 2.25
CA SER A 180 -25.99 6.90 3.02
C SER A 180 -25.85 5.45 3.52
N ASN A 181 -25.09 4.62 2.79
CA ASN A 181 -24.87 3.21 3.08
C ASN A 181 -23.55 2.96 3.84
N ALA A 182 -22.93 3.99 4.42
CA ALA A 182 -21.69 3.86 5.17
C ALA A 182 -21.87 2.91 6.36
N LEU A 183 -21.08 1.83 6.35
CA LEU A 183 -21.04 0.83 7.41
C LEU A 183 -20.23 1.29 8.63
N MET A 184 -19.32 2.25 8.46
CA MET A 184 -18.57 2.81 9.57
C MET A 184 -19.55 3.46 10.57
N PRO A 185 -19.55 3.05 11.85
CA PRO A 185 -20.39 3.67 12.85
C PRO A 185 -19.96 5.13 13.09
N VAL A 186 -20.88 5.93 13.59
CA VAL A 186 -20.53 7.27 14.11
C VAL A 186 -19.78 7.04 15.41
N ILE A 187 -18.52 7.45 15.45
CA ILE A 187 -17.68 7.39 16.64
C ILE A 187 -17.70 8.78 17.27
N GLU A 188 -18.01 8.86 18.56
CA GLU A 188 -17.89 10.11 19.30
C GLU A 188 -16.42 10.50 19.43
N LEU A 189 -16.08 11.63 18.79
CA LEU A 189 -14.74 12.21 18.74
C LEU A 189 -14.84 13.70 19.04
N SER A 190 -13.97 14.19 19.90
CA SER A 190 -13.72 15.63 20.07
C SER A 190 -12.95 16.21 18.89
N ASP A 191 -13.00 17.53 18.70
CA ASP A 191 -12.23 18.21 17.64
C ASP A 191 -10.71 17.94 17.75
N GLY A 192 -10.19 17.83 18.99
CA GLY A 192 -8.80 17.47 19.24
C GLY A 192 -8.46 16.04 18.82
N GLU A 193 -9.35 15.08 19.07
CA GLU A 193 -9.19 13.68 18.63
C GLU A 193 -9.24 13.57 17.10
N ILE A 194 -10.13 14.32 16.44
CA ILE A 194 -10.19 14.38 14.97
C ILE A 194 -8.87 14.89 14.41
N ALA A 195 -8.33 15.99 14.96
CA ALA A 195 -7.05 16.55 14.54
C ALA A 195 -5.89 15.54 14.73
N GLU A 196 -5.82 14.85 15.87
CA GLU A 196 -4.80 13.82 16.13
C GLU A 196 -4.91 12.65 15.14
N ILE A 197 -6.13 12.22 14.78
CA ILE A 197 -6.36 11.15 13.79
C ILE A 197 -5.85 11.58 12.41
N ILE A 198 -6.20 12.79 11.97
CA ILE A 198 -5.76 13.33 10.66
C ILE A 198 -4.23 13.42 10.63
N GLU A 199 -3.60 13.98 11.66
CA GLU A 199 -2.14 14.04 11.79
C GLU A 199 -1.51 12.63 11.77
N THR A 200 -2.13 11.66 12.46
CA THR A 200 -1.63 10.29 12.50
C THR A 200 -1.66 9.61 11.13
N ILE A 201 -2.64 9.91 10.28
CA ILE A 201 -2.71 9.32 8.93
C ILE A 201 -1.60 9.87 8.02
N GLY A 202 -1.16 11.10 8.28
CA GLY A 202 -0.06 11.75 7.57
C GLY A 202 -0.55 12.55 6.36
N GLU A 203 -0.80 13.83 6.60
CA GLU A 203 -0.54 14.89 5.63
C GLU A 203 0.93 15.33 5.72
#